data_AF-A0A5C7RRV5-F1
#
_entry.id   AF-A0A5C7RRV5-F1
#
_cell.length_a   1.000
_cell.length_b   1.000
_cell.length_c   1.000
_cell.angle_alpha   90.00
_cell.angle_beta   90.00
_cell.angle_gamma   90.00
#
_symmetry.space_group_name_H-M   'P 1'
#
loop_
_entity.id
_entity.type
_entity.pdbx_description
1 polymer ?
#
loop_
_entity_poly.entity_id
_entity_poly.type
_entity_poly.pdbx_seq_one_letter_code
_entity_poly.pdbx_strand_id
1 'polypeptide(L)'
;MGFTRAEFMQILPSALRNYIYQISDDLITIAVANGSVTIQLQAEQVRRIALLALPYLPMNIQFISLSDTEFKQFLTQFDLYYRRGGG
;
A
#
# COMPACT_ATOMS: atom_id res chain seq x y z
N MET A 1 -11.32 2.93 -7.68
CA MET A 1 -11.50 1.91 -6.64
C MET A 1 -10.91 2.48 -5.37
N GLY A 2 -11.79 3.03 -4.53
CA GLY A 2 -11.39 3.66 -3.30
C GLY A 2 -11.36 2.65 -2.17
N PHE A 3 -10.17 2.23 -1.76
CA PHE A 3 -10.04 1.43 -0.57
C PHE A 3 -10.16 2.33 0.65
N THR A 4 -10.91 1.87 1.65
CA THR A 4 -10.90 2.47 2.98
C THR A 4 -9.66 2.03 3.77
N ARG A 5 -9.30 2.75 4.84
CA ARG A 5 -8.20 2.34 5.73
C ARG A 5 -8.41 0.91 6.27
N ALA A 6 -9.64 0.54 6.59
CA ALA A 6 -9.97 -0.78 7.12
C ALA A 6 -9.72 -1.90 6.10
N GLU A 7 -10.18 -1.73 4.86
CA GLU A 7 -9.94 -2.71 3.78
C GLU A 7 -8.46 -2.85 3.47
N PHE A 8 -7.73 -1.74 3.44
CA PHE A 8 -6.28 -1.75 3.26
C PHE A 8 -5.61 -2.61 4.34
N MET A 9 -5.94 -2.36 5.62
CA MET A 9 -5.38 -3.10 6.75
C MET A 9 -5.77 -4.59 6.77
N GLN A 10 -6.93 -4.97 6.20
CA GLN A 10 -7.33 -6.37 6.09
C GLN A 10 -6.56 -7.12 4.99
N ILE A 11 -6.27 -6.45 3.87
CA ILE A 11 -5.54 -7.04 2.74
C ILE A 11 -4.03 -7.06 3.02
N LEU A 12 -3.51 -6.08 3.76
CA LEU A 12 -2.09 -5.88 4.02
C LEU A 12 -1.34 -7.13 4.52
N PRO A 13 -1.83 -7.93 5.49
CA PRO A 13 -1.14 -9.14 5.94
C PRO A 13 -1.02 -10.20 4.83
N SER A 14 -2.00 -10.27 3.92
CA SER A 14 -1.95 -11.17 2.77
C SER A 14 -0.97 -10.67 1.71
N ALA A 15 -0.97 -9.35 1.45
CA ALA A 15 -0.05 -8.72 0.51
C ALA A 15 1.41 -8.80 0.99
N LEU A 16 1.63 -8.77 2.31
CA LEU A 16 2.96 -8.79 2.94
C LEU A 16 3.32 -10.13 3.57
N ARG A 17 2.63 -11.23 3.24
CA ARG A 17 2.85 -12.55 3.86
C ARG A 17 4.32 -12.99 3.88
N ASN A 18 5.10 -12.60 2.87
CA ASN A 18 6.51 -12.98 2.71
C ASN A 18 7.49 -11.90 3.21
N TYR A 19 7.00 -10.82 3.81
CA TYR A 19 7.81 -9.71 4.29
C TYR A 19 7.63 -9.51 5.78
N ILE A 20 8.70 -9.08 6.44
CA ILE A 20 8.61 -8.61 7.84
C ILE A 20 8.13 -7.16 7.78
N TYR A 21 7.07 -6.84 8.50
CA TYR A 21 6.56 -5.48 8.57
C TYR A 21 6.14 -5.10 9.98
N GLN A 22 6.16 -3.80 10.25
CA GLN A 22 5.70 -3.18 11.48
C GLN A 22 4.68 -2.11 11.11
N ILE A 23 3.62 -2.04 11.90
CA ILE A 23 2.58 -1.03 11.75
C ILE A 23 2.65 -0.12 12.98
N SER A 24 2.83 1.18 12.73
CA SER A 24 2.85 2.26 13.72
C SER A 24 1.80 3.29 13.31
N ASP A 25 0.56 3.07 13.75
CA ASP A 25 -0.61 3.88 13.45
C ASP A 25 -0.90 4.07 11.95
N ASP A 26 -0.43 5.16 11.37
CA ASP A 26 -0.55 5.48 9.94
C ASP A 26 0.74 5.18 9.15
N LEU A 27 1.82 4.77 9.81
CA LEU A 27 3.08 4.41 9.18
C LEU A 27 3.30 2.91 9.20
N ILE A 28 3.55 2.31 8.03
CA ILE A 28 3.84 0.90 7.87
C ILE A 28 5.26 0.79 7.32
N THR A 29 6.13 0.10 8.05
CA THR A 29 7.52 -0.13 7.66
C THR A 29 7.70 -1.60 7.30
N ILE A 30 8.24 -1.87 6.13
CA ILE A 30 8.35 -3.21 5.56
C ILE A 30 9.82 -3.44 5.25
N ALA A 31 10.41 -4.48 5.83
CA ALA A 31 11.76 -4.91 5.50
C ALA A 31 11.72 -5.74 4.21
N VAL A 32 12.46 -5.29 3.19
CA VAL A 32 12.53 -5.94 1.88
C VAL A 32 14.00 -6.20 1.57
N ALA A 33 14.42 -7.45 1.79
CA ALA A 33 15.80 -7.89 1.60
C ALA A 33 16.82 -6.98 2.32
N ASN A 34 17.64 -6.22 1.59
CA ASN A 34 18.63 -5.29 2.17
C ASN A 34 18.09 -3.87 2.38
N GLY A 35 16.87 -3.59 1.93
CA GLY A 35 16.23 -2.29 2.00
C GLY A 35 14.96 -2.31 2.83
N SER A 36 14.24 -1.20 2.76
CA SER A 36 12.95 -1.04 3.42
C SER A 36 11.99 -0.22 2.59
N VAL A 37 10.71 -0.57 2.68
CA VAL A 37 9.60 0.21 2.13
C VAL A 37 8.82 0.80 3.29
N THR A 38 8.57 2.10 3.26
CA THR A 38 7.68 2.75 4.22
C THR A 38 6.44 3.28 3.51
N ILE A 39 5.27 2.89 4.00
CA ILE A 39 3.97 3.34 3.51
C ILE A 39 3.35 4.20 4.60
N GLN A 40 3.15 5.48 4.31
CA GLN A 40 2.42 6.39 5.18
C GLN A 40 1.02 6.59 4.63
N LEU A 41 0.03 6.13 5.37
CA LEU A 41 -1.38 6.37 5.11
C LEU A 41 -1.70 7.82 5.50
N GLN A 42 -2.39 8.53 4.62
CA GLN A 42 -2.91 9.86 4.93
C GLN A 42 -4.42 9.76 5.20
N ALA A 43 -5.00 10.84 5.74
CA ALA A 43 -6.42 10.92 5.96
C ALA A 43 -7.21 10.59 4.68
N GLU A 44 -8.26 9.78 4.80
CA GLU A 44 -9.11 9.38 3.68
C GLU A 44 -9.69 10.62 3.00
N GLN A 45 -9.45 10.76 1.69
CA GLN A 45 -9.95 11.87 0.91
C GLN A 45 -10.97 11.37 -0.11
N VAL A 46 -12.05 12.11 -0.29
CA VAL A 46 -13.03 11.82 -1.34
C VAL A 46 -12.69 12.70 -2.53
N ARG A 47 -12.18 12.10 -3.62
CA ARG A 47 -12.03 12.84 -4.87
C ARG A 47 -13.38 12.86 -5.56
N ARG A 48 -13.98 14.04 -5.69
CA ARG A 48 -15.14 14.26 -6.56
C ARG A 48 -14.64 14.53 -7.97
N ILE A 49 -14.95 13.63 -8.91
CA ILE A 49 -14.81 13.90 -10.35
C ILE A 49 -16.22 13.91 -10.91
N ALA A 50 -16.77 15.10 -11.13
CA ALA A 50 -18.16 15.33 -11.56
C ALA A 50 -19.21 14.61 -10.68
N LEU A 51 -19.86 13.54 -11.17
CA LEU A 51 -20.92 12.77 -10.50
C LEU A 51 -20.42 11.54 -9.72
N LEU A 52 -19.11 11.26 -9.75
CA LEU A 52 -18.49 10.11 -9.09
C LEU A 52 -17.70 10.57 -7.87
N ALA A 53 -18.16 10.16 -6.68
CA ALA A 53 -17.41 10.26 -5.44
C ALA A 53 -16.58 8.98 -5.29
N LEU A 54 -15.29 9.07 -5.59
CA LEU A 54 -14.36 7.97 -5.35
C LEU A 54 -13.64 8.27 -4.03
N PRO A 55 -13.86 7.49 -2.96
CA PRO A 55 -12.92 7.51 -1.85
C PRO A 55 -11.53 7.18 -2.42
N TYR A 56 -10.48 7.80 -1.91
CA TYR A 56 -9.12 7.33 -2.11
C TYR A 56 -8.38 7.54 -0.80
N LEU A 57 -7.67 6.50 -0.36
CA LEU A 57 -6.73 6.62 0.73
C LEU A 57 -5.42 7.13 0.10
N PRO A 58 -5.02 8.40 0.30
CA PRO A 58 -3.73 8.85 -0.17
C PRO A 58 -2.66 8.10 0.62
N MET A 59 -1.72 7.46 -0.07
CA MET A 59 -0.62 6.73 0.55
C MET A 59 0.68 7.22 -0.04
N ASN A 60 1.62 7.59 0.83
CA ASN A 60 2.97 7.93 0.42
C ASN A 60 3.86 6.70 0.62
N ILE A 61 4.39 6.17 -0.48
CA ILE A 61 5.28 5.00 -0.45
C ILE A 61 6.70 5.48 -0.73
N GLN A 62 7.59 5.25 0.22
CA GLN A 62 9.03 5.51 0.06
C GLN A 62 9.79 4.19 0.02
N PHE A 63 10.74 4.11 -0.89
CA PHE A 63 11.58 2.96 -1.15
C PHE A 63 13.02 3.33 -0.80
N ILE A 64 13.62 2.61 0.16
CA ILE A 64 14.94 2.94 0.69
C ILE A 64 15.87 1.75 0.44
N SER A 65 16.99 2.00 -0.22
CA SER A 65 18.05 1.02 -0.49
C SER A 65 17.54 -0.25 -1.19
N LEU A 66 16.64 -0.11 -2.16
CA LEU A 66 16.12 -1.21 -2.97
C LEU A 66 16.72 -1.18 -4.37
N SER A 67 17.11 -2.34 -4.86
CA SER A 67 17.47 -2.54 -6.27
C SER A 67 16.23 -2.50 -7.16
N ASP A 68 16.41 -2.23 -8.46
CA ASP A 68 15.33 -2.25 -9.45
C ASP A 68 14.53 -3.56 -9.46
N THR A 69 15.20 -4.69 -9.20
CA THR A 69 14.58 -6.01 -9.15
C THR A 69 13.68 -6.14 -7.92
N GLU A 70 14.18 -5.78 -6.74
CA GLU A 70 13.42 -5.82 -5.48
C GLU A 70 12.22 -4.87 -5.54
N PHE A 71 12.43 -3.67 -6.08
CA PHE A 71 11.38 -2.68 -6.33
C PHE A 71 10.27 -3.24 -7.22
N LYS A 72 10.62 -3.83 -8.38
CA LYS A 72 9.64 -4.41 -9.31
C LYS A 72 8.92 -5.62 -8.74
N GLN A 73 9.61 -6.48 -8.00
CA GLN A 73 9.01 -7.64 -7.33
C GLN A 73 8.00 -7.19 -6.27
N PHE A 74 8.40 -6.24 -5.41
CA PHE A 74 7.53 -5.67 -4.40
C PHE A 74 6.30 -5.01 -5.05
N LEU A 75 6.50 -4.15 -6.06
CA LEU A 75 5.40 -3.48 -6.76
C LEU A 75 4.44 -4.48 -7.41
N THR A 76 4.95 -5.52 -8.06
CA THR A 76 4.11 -6.55 -8.70
C THR A 76 3.26 -7.26 -7.67
N GLN A 77 3.86 -7.69 -6.56
CA GLN A 77 3.13 -8.34 -5.48
C GLN A 77 2.10 -7.39 -4.87
N PHE A 78 2.49 -6.16 -4.57
CA PHE A 78 1.60 -5.14 -4.01
C PHE A 78 0.40 -4.86 -4.93
N ASP A 79 0.65 -4.59 -6.22
CA ASP A 79 -0.37 -4.29 -7.22
C ASP A 79 -1.37 -5.45 -7.42
N LEU A 80 -0.93 -6.71 -7.32
CA LEU A 80 -1.80 -7.88 -7.41
C LEU A 80 -2.91 -7.89 -6.34
N TYR A 81 -2.63 -7.45 -5.11
CA TYR A 81 -3.60 -7.42 -4.02
C TYR A 81 -4.46 -6.16 -4.04
N TYR A 82 -3.87 -5.00 -4.40
CA TYR A 82 -4.57 -3.72 -4.36
C TYR A 82 -5.27 -3.33 -5.69
N ARG A 83 -5.00 -3.99 -6.82
CA ARG A 83 -5.83 -3.86 -8.04
C ARG A 83 -6.99 -4.84 -8.10
N ARG A 84 -6.89 -6.01 -7.46
CA ARG A 84 -7.94 -7.05 -7.51
C ARG A 84 -9.11 -6.85 -6.54
N GLY A 85 -9.05 -5.87 -5.63
CA GLY A 85 -10.17 -5.55 -4.74
C GLY A 85 -11.31 -4.74 -5.38
N GLY A 86 -11.26 -4.48 -6.69
CA GLY A 86 -12.33 -3.83 -7.45
C GLY A 86 -12.88 -4.75 -8.52
N GLY A 87 -13.67 -5.76 -8.11
CA GLY A 87 -14.62 -6.43 -8.99
C GLY A 87 -15.91 -5.63 -9.08
#